data_AF-A0A6A1QFN5-F1
#
_entry.id   AF-A0A6A1QFN5-F1
#
_cell.length_a   1.000
_cell.length_b   1.000
_cell.length_c   1.000
_cell.angle_alpha   90.00
_cell.angle_beta   90.00
_cell.angle_gamma   90.00
#
_symmetry.space_group_name_H-M   'P 1'
#
loop_
_entity.id
_entity.type
_entity.pdbx_description
1 polymer ?
#
loop_
_entity_poly.entity_id
_entity_poly.type
_entity_poly.pdbx_seq_one_letter_code
_entity_poly.pdbx_strand_id
1 'polypeptide(L)'
;MRAKLFLFASENDLPGWKERGTGDVKLLKRKEKGTIRLLRRRDKTLKICANHYITPMAELKPNAGSDSAWVWNTHADCADE
;
A
#
# COMPACT_ATOMS: atom_id res chain seq x y z
N MET A 1 -10.33 8.24 2.56
CA MET A 1 -10.91 6.89 2.60
C MET A 1 -10.04 6.07 3.54
N ARG A 2 -10.64 5.54 4.60
CA ARG A 2 -9.93 4.77 5.61
C ARG A 2 -9.75 3.33 5.14
N ALA A 3 -8.57 2.75 5.35
CA ALA A 3 -8.29 1.37 4.99
C ALA A 3 -7.30 0.72 5.96
N LYS A 4 -7.23 -0.61 5.93
CA LYS A 4 -6.18 -1.41 6.55
C LYS A 4 -5.19 -1.90 5.48
N LEU A 5 -3.91 -1.98 5.80
CA LEU A 5 -2.85 -2.45 4.91
C LEU A 5 -2.29 -3.74 5.45
N PHE A 6 -2.08 -4.69 4.56
CA PHE A 6 -1.36 -5.91 4.85
C PHE A 6 -0.16 -6.00 3.92
N LEU A 7 0.91 -6.62 4.40
CA LEU A 7 2.05 -7.02 3.60
C LEU A 7 2.06 -8.56 3.56
N PHE A 8 2.23 -9.13 2.38
CA PHE A 8 2.48 -10.56 2.27
C PHE A 8 3.91 -10.85 2.71
N ALA A 9 4.09 -11.88 3.52
CA ALA A 9 5.37 -12.30 4.06
C ALA A 9 6.44 -12.46 2.96
N SER A 10 7.68 -12.08 3.30
CA SER A 10 8.84 -12.31 2.42
C SER A 10 9.18 -13.80 2.34
N GLU A 11 9.99 -14.21 1.37
CA GLU A 11 10.37 -15.63 1.17
C GLU A 11 11.02 -16.28 2.41
N ASN A 12 11.61 -15.46 3.30
CA ASN A 12 12.27 -15.93 4.52
C ASN A 12 11.31 -16.16 5.70
N ASP A 13 10.04 -15.77 5.55
CA ASP A 13 9.00 -15.87 6.57
C ASP A 13 7.98 -16.95 6.22
N LEU A 14 7.21 -17.42 7.21
CA LEU A 14 6.03 -18.24 6.94
C LEU A 14 5.05 -17.48 6.03
N PRO A 15 4.56 -18.09 4.93
CA PRO A 15 3.61 -17.46 4.03
C PRO A 15 2.36 -16.97 4.76
N GLY A 16 2.04 -15.69 4.61
CA GLY A 16 0.88 -15.12 5.28
C GLY A 16 0.81 -13.60 5.18
N TRP A 17 -0.39 -13.07 5.45
CA TRP A 17 -0.65 -11.64 5.50
C TRP A 17 -0.34 -11.09 6.90
N LYS A 18 0.58 -10.13 6.99
CA LYS A 18 0.90 -9.40 8.22
C LYS A 18 0.30 -7.99 8.16
N GLU A 19 -0.39 -7.53 9.21
CA GLU A 19 -0.91 -6.15 9.23
C GLU A 19 0.24 -5.15 9.27
N ARG A 20 0.23 -4.18 8.34
CA ARG A 20 1.24 -3.12 8.23
C ARG A 20 0.78 -1.80 8.82
N GLY A 21 -0.53 -1.55 8.82
CA GLY A 21 -1.13 -0.42 9.51
C GLY A 21 -2.53 -0.04 9.02
N THR A 22 -3.22 0.73 9.86
CA THR A 22 -4.56 1.27 9.60
C THR A 22 -4.50 2.81 9.53
N GLY A 23 -5.21 3.39 8.58
CA GLY A 23 -5.32 4.85 8.44
C GLY A 23 -5.85 5.28 7.07
N ASP A 24 -5.72 6.58 6.78
CA ASP A 24 -6.16 7.15 5.51
C ASP A 24 -5.20 6.86 4.36
N VAL A 25 -5.77 6.46 3.21
CA VAL A 25 -5.05 6.33 1.95
C VAL A 25 -5.31 7.55 1.08
N LYS A 26 -4.26 8.11 0.49
CA LYS A 26 -4.32 9.24 -0.44
C LYS A 26 -3.59 8.90 -1.74
N LEU A 27 -4.19 9.28 -2.87
CA LEU A 27 -3.53 9.35 -4.15
C LEU A 27 -3.07 10.79 -4.38
N LEU A 28 -1.78 10.99 -4.56
CA LEU A 28 -1.18 12.30 -4.71
C LEU A 28 -0.55 12.42 -6.08
N LYS A 29 -1.00 13.39 -6.88
CA LYS A 29 -0.41 13.74 -8.17
C LYS A 29 0.63 14.84 -7.98
N ARG A 30 1.85 14.62 -8.48
CA ARG A 30 2.88 15.65 -8.59
C ARG A 30 2.52 16.59 -9.74
N LYS A 31 2.42 17.90 -9.49
CA LYS A 31 1.92 18.87 -10.48
C LYS A 31 2.86 19.01 -11.67
N GLU A 32 4.17 18.97 -11.44
CA GLU A 32 5.17 19.29 -12.46
C GLU A 32 5.42 18.11 -13.41
N LYS A 33 5.42 16.87 -12.89
CA LYS A 33 5.72 15.65 -13.66
C LYS A 33 4.48 14.82 -13.97
N GLY A 34 3.33 15.14 -13.39
CA GLY A 34 2.09 14.38 -13.54
C GLY A 34 2.09 12.99 -12.87
N THR A 35 3.19 12.57 -12.26
CA THR A 35 3.31 11.25 -11.60
C THR A 35 2.38 11.14 -10.40
N ILE A 36 1.78 9.97 -10.21
CA ILE A 36 0.85 9.70 -9.12
C ILE A 36 1.51 8.72 -8.15
N ARG A 37 1.38 8.98 -6.84
CA ARG A 37 1.82 8.06 -5.78
C ARG A 37 0.68 7.73 -4.83
N LEU A 38 0.73 6.52 -4.30
CA LEU A 38 -0.04 6.12 -3.14
C LEU A 38 0.74 6.54 -1.88
N LEU A 39 0.09 7.28 -0.99
CA LEU A 39 0.63 7.62 0.33
C LEU A 39 -0.36 7.24 1.41
N ARG A 40 0.11 6.54 2.43
CA ARG A 40 -0.69 6.15 3.60
C ARG A 40 0.11 6.38 4.88
N ARG A 41 -0.57 6.88 5.92
CA ARG A 41 -0.02 7.04 7.26
C ARG A 41 -0.81 6.25 8.28
N ARG A 42 -0.15 5.75 9.32
CA ARG A 42 -0.79 5.09 10.48
C ARG A 42 -1.52 6.13 11.33
N ASP A 43 -2.68 5.75 11.86
CA ASP A 43 -3.42 6.57 12.82
C ASP A 43 -2.54 6.91 14.05
N LYS A 44 -2.77 8.08 14.65
CA LYS A 44 -2.08 8.63 15.84
C LYS A 44 -0.58 8.94 15.65
N THR A 45 0.20 7.99 15.16
CA THR A 45 1.67 8.12 15.01
C THR A 45 2.07 8.89 13.75
N LEU A 46 1.20 8.93 12.74
CA LEU A 46 1.46 9.57 11.45
C LEU A 46 2.66 9.00 10.66
N LYS A 47 3.26 7.89 11.11
CA LYS A 47 4.31 7.15 10.40
C LYS A 47 3.80 6.69 9.04
N ILE A 48 4.64 6.76 8.02
CA ILE A 48 4.30 6.33 6.66
C ILE A 48 4.31 4.81 6.62
N CYS A 49 3.21 4.18 6.19
CA CYS A 49 3.12 2.72 6.05
C CYS A 49 2.93 2.24 4.60
N ALA A 50 2.76 3.16 3.66
CA ALA A 50 2.92 2.92 2.22
C ALA A 50 3.27 4.23 1.51
N ASN A 51 4.26 4.19 0.62
CA ASN A 51 4.69 5.31 -0.20
C ASN A 51 5.41 4.81 -1.45
N HIS A 52 4.66 4.67 -2.54
CA HIS A 52 5.21 4.24 -3.84
C HIS A 52 4.46 4.91 -4.98
N TYR A 53 5.14 5.02 -6.13
CA TYR A 53 4.51 5.47 -7.36
C TYR A 53 3.56 4.40 -7.91
N ILE A 54 2.47 4.87 -8.51
CA ILE A 54 1.60 4.02 -9.31
C ILE A 54 2.17 4.00 -10.73
N THR A 55 2.64 2.84 -11.15
CA THR A 55 3.17 2.63 -12.50
C THR A 55 2.05 2.13 -13.41
N PRO A 56 2.17 2.25 -14.75
CA PRO A 56 1.19 1.69 -15.68
C PRO A 56 1.02 0.17 -15.57
N MET A 57 2.02 -0.53 -15.02
CA MET A 57 1.98 -1.98 -14.79
C MET A 57 1.35 -2.36 -13.44
N ALA A 58 0.97 -1.39 -12.61
CA ALA A 58 0.31 -1.66 -11.34
C ALA A 58 -1.10 -2.20 -11.60
N GLU A 59 -1.33 -3.45 -11.22
CA GLU A 59 -2.61 -4.14 -11.36
C GLU A 59 -3.21 -4.43 -9.99
N LEU A 60 -4.47 -4.06 -9.79
CA LEU A 60 -5.25 -4.44 -8.62
C LEU A 60 -5.98 -5.74 -8.91
N LYS A 61 -5.69 -6.77 -8.11
CA LYS A 61 -6.39 -8.07 -8.16
C LYS A 61 -7.29 -8.22 -6.95
N PRO A 62 -8.50 -8.76 -7.09
CA PRO A 62 -9.34 -9.05 -5.93
C PRO A 62 -8.66 -10.10 -5.05
N ASN A 63 -8.76 -9.93 -3.73
CA ASN A 63 -8.25 -10.94 -2.80
C ASN A 63 -9.26 -12.08 -2.65
N ALA A 64 -8.80 -13.34 -2.81
CA ALA A 64 -9.64 -14.49 -2.53
C ALA A 64 -10.08 -14.49 -1.05
N GLY A 65 -11.39 -14.40 -0.82
CA GLY A 65 -11.97 -14.36 0.54
C GLY A 65 -12.37 -12.98 1.05
N SER A 66 -12.34 -11.92 0.22
CA SER A 66 -12.95 -10.63 0.59
C SER A 66 -13.41 -9.83 -0.63
N ASP A 67 -14.67 -9.38 -0.59
CA ASP A 67 -15.27 -8.52 -1.63
C ASP A 67 -14.83 -7.05 -1.50
N SER A 68 -14.07 -6.71 -0.45
CA SER A 68 -13.64 -5.36 -0.13
C SER A 68 -12.12 -5.20 -0.08
N ALA A 69 -11.36 -6.18 -0.59
CA ALA A 69 -9.91 -6.18 -0.54
C ALA A 69 -9.27 -6.35 -1.92
N TRP A 70 -8.20 -5.59 -2.12
CA TRP A 70 -7.39 -5.63 -3.33
C TRP A 70 -5.95 -5.95 -2.98
N VAL A 71 -5.30 -6.73 -3.83
CA VAL A 71 -3.89 -7.10 -3.78
C VAL A 71 -3.18 -6.49 -4.98
N TRP A 72 -2.00 -5.93 -4.76
CA TRP A 72 -1.13 -5.44 -5.82
C TRP A 72 0.33 -5.65 -5.43
N ASN A 73 1.19 -5.62 -6.43
CA ASN A 73 2.64 -5.65 -6.25
C ASN A 73 3.23 -4.26 -6.50
N THR A 74 4.29 -3.95 -5.78
CA THR A 74 5.11 -2.75 -6.03
C THR A 74 6.58 -3.13 -5.88
N HIS A 75 7.42 -2.67 -6.80
CA HIS A 75 8.85 -2.96 -6.79
C HIS A 75 9.64 -2.07 -5.83
N ALA A 76 9.10 -0.90 -5.46
CA ALA A 76 9.82 0.10 -4.67
C ALA A 76 8.85 0.88 -3.76
N ASP A 77 8.61 0.36 -2.57
CA ASP A 77 7.90 1.05 -1.50
C ASP A 77 8.89 1.70 -0.54
N CYS A 78 8.73 3.00 -0.31
CA CYS A 78 9.59 3.82 0.54
C CYS A 78 8.86 4.25 1.82
N ALA A 79 8.18 3.31 2.48
CA ALA A 79 7.52 3.57 3.76
C ALA A 79 8.48 3.38 4.94
N ASP A 80 8.11 3.94 6.09
CA ASP A 80 8.85 3.78 7.34
C ASP A 80 8.54 2.39 7.93
N GLU A 81 9.53 1.70 8.50
CA GLU A 81 9.31 0.46 9.27
C GLU A 81 8.44 0.72 10.53
#